data_AF-A0A920R9A5-F1
#
_entry.id   AF-A0A920R9A5-F1
#
_cell.length_a   1.000
_cell.length_b   1.000
_cell.length_c   1.000
_cell.angle_alpha   90.00
_cell.angle_beta   90.00
_cell.angle_gamma   90.00
#
_symmetry.space_group_name_H-M   'P 1'
#
loop_
_entity.id
_entity.type
_entity.pdbx_description
1 polymer ?
#
loop_
_entity_poly.entity_id
_entity_poly.type
_entity_poly.pdbx_seq_one_letter_code
_entity_poly.pdbx_strand_id
1 'polypeptide(L)'
;MEPIKQILSLEIESALSATTGIADCNANVITASKLEFGDYQANGVMAIAKQLKQNPRELAQSVIDQLEQDKSNLVESFEGSWAWVH
;
A
#
# COMPACT_ATOMS: atom_id res chain seq x y z
N MET A 1 -14.12 13.40 5.38
CA MET A 1 -13.57 12.46 4.39
C MET A 1 -12.44 13.19 3.70
N GLU A 2 -11.20 12.78 3.93
CA GLU A 2 -10.03 13.47 3.36
C GLU A 2 -9.83 12.99 1.92
N PRO A 3 -9.88 13.89 0.91
CA PRO A 3 -9.81 13.49 -0.50
C PRO A 3 -8.50 12.77 -0.84
N ILE A 4 -7.40 13.15 -0.19
CA ILE A 4 -6.08 12.52 -0.36
C ILE A 4 -6.13 11.05 0.03
N LYS A 5 -6.72 10.71 1.18
CA LYS A 5 -6.87 9.33 1.64
C LYS A 5 -7.61 8.46 0.62
N GLN A 6 -8.66 8.99 0.00
CA GLN A 6 -9.43 8.25 -1.01
C GLN A 6 -8.61 8.00 -2.28
N ILE A 7 -7.89 9.01 -2.76
CA ILE A 7 -7.01 8.89 -3.92
C ILE A 7 -5.94 7.84 -3.64
N LEU A 8 -5.25 7.91 -2.51
CA LEU A 8 -4.26 6.93 -2.10
C LEU A 8 -4.86 5.52 -1.99
N SER A 9 -6.08 5.40 -1.48
CA SER A 9 -6.75 4.09 -1.40
C SER A 9 -6.95 3.53 -2.81
N LEU A 10 -7.52 4.31 -3.72
CA LEU A 10 -7.78 3.87 -5.10
C LEU A 10 -6.49 3.50 -5.86
N GLU A 11 -5.44 4.30 -5.73
CA GLU A 11 -4.14 4.03 -6.37
C GLU A 11 -3.53 2.72 -5.84
N ILE A 12 -3.50 2.54 -4.52
CA ILE A 12 -2.92 1.34 -3.89
C ILE A 12 -3.77 0.10 -4.17
N GLU A 13 -5.10 0.21 -4.16
CA GLU A 13 -6.00 -0.90 -4.50
C GLU A 13 -5.82 -1.33 -5.96
N SER A 14 -5.68 -0.36 -6.88
CA SER A 14 -5.38 -0.63 -8.29
C SER A 14 -4.03 -1.35 -8.46
N ALA A 15 -2.98 -0.86 -7.80
CA ALA A 15 -1.65 -1.47 -7.84
C ALA A 15 -1.64 -2.88 -7.22
N LEU A 16 -2.35 -3.08 -6.11
CA LEU A 16 -2.55 -4.39 -5.50
C LEU A 16 -3.28 -5.35 -6.45
N SER A 17 -4.32 -4.88 -7.13
CA SER A 17 -5.05 -5.70 -8.09
C SER A 17 -4.18 -6.09 -9.28
N ALA A 18 -3.40 -5.15 -9.83
CA ALA A 18 -2.48 -5.40 -10.94
C ALA A 18 -1.37 -6.39 -10.57
N THR A 19 -0.82 -6.30 -9.36
CA THR A 19 0.29 -7.15 -8.90
C THR A 19 -0.17 -8.56 -8.48
N THR A 20 -1.38 -8.68 -7.92
CA THR A 20 -1.86 -9.95 -7.34
C THR A 20 -2.90 -10.68 -8.18
N GLY A 21 -3.53 -9.98 -9.13
CA GLY A 21 -4.69 -10.48 -9.87
C GLY A 21 -5.98 -10.59 -9.05
N ILE A 22 -5.99 -10.12 -7.80
CA ILE A 22 -7.19 -10.09 -6.95
C ILE A 22 -7.99 -8.82 -7.25
N ALA A 23 -9.28 -8.99 -7.55
CA ALA A 23 -10.21 -7.87 -7.65
C ALA A 23 -10.62 -7.40 -6.25
N ASP A 24 -10.96 -6.11 -6.12
CA ASP A 24 -11.49 -5.52 -4.88
C ASP A 24 -10.57 -5.70 -3.66
N CYS A 25 -9.25 -5.61 -3.88
CA CYS A 25 -8.26 -5.51 -2.81
C CYS A 25 -8.64 -4.34 -1.88
N ASN A 26 -8.56 -4.56 -0.56
CA ASN A 26 -8.72 -3.48 0.41
C ASN A 26 -7.32 -3.04 0.87
N ALA A 27 -6.89 -1.85 0.45
CA ALA A 27 -5.58 -1.30 0.81
C ALA A 27 -5.47 -0.92 2.30
N ASN A 28 -6.62 -0.76 2.98
CA ASN A 28 -6.73 -0.32 4.37
C ASN A 28 -5.81 0.87 4.69
N VAL A 29 -5.99 1.97 3.94
CA VAL A 29 -5.24 3.20 4.14
C VAL A 29 -5.73 3.88 5.42
N ILE A 30 -4.79 4.28 6.27
CA ILE A 30 -5.03 5.05 7.49
C ILE A 30 -4.03 6.19 7.59
N THR A 31 -4.37 7.26 8.29
CA THR A 31 -3.41 8.29 8.69
C THR A 31 -2.41 7.64 9.65
N ALA A 32 -1.13 7.88 9.42
CA ALA A 32 -0.09 7.35 10.29
C ALA A 32 -0.21 7.97 11.70
N SER A 33 0.02 7.16 12.72
CA SER A 33 0.02 7.63 14.12
C SER A 33 1.37 8.21 14.57
N LYS A 34 2.43 7.98 13.78
CA LYS A 34 3.79 8.45 14.05
C LYS A 34 4.44 8.93 12.76
N LEU A 35 5.23 10.00 12.87
CA LEU A 35 5.97 10.61 11.75
C LEU A 35 6.96 9.64 11.09
N GLU A 36 7.52 8.69 11.83
CA GLU A 36 8.45 7.67 11.29
C GLU A 36 7.82 6.73 10.26
N PHE A 37 6.48 6.74 10.14
CA PHE A 37 5.73 5.93 9.18
C PHE A 37 5.12 6.78 8.04
N GLY A 38 5.57 8.03 7.88
CA GLY A 38 5.03 8.97 6.89
C GLY A 38 3.68 9.55 7.30
N ASP A 39 2.92 10.05 6.33
CA ASP A 39 1.59 10.63 6.55
C ASP A 39 0.47 9.58 6.56
N TYR A 40 0.64 8.51 5.77
CA TYR A 40 -0.36 7.45 5.57
C TYR A 40 0.28 6.07 5.56
N GLN A 41 -0.45 5.06 6.05
CA GLN A 41 -0.06 3.65 6.03
C GLN A 41 -1.11 2.82 5.30
N ALA A 42 -0.67 1.85 4.48
CA ALA A 42 -1.53 0.91 3.78
C ALA A 42 -1.35 -0.51 4.33
N ASN A 43 -2.17 -0.88 5.30
CA ASN A 43 -2.03 -2.15 6.02
C ASN A 43 -2.61 -3.36 5.25
N GLY A 44 -3.33 -3.11 4.17
CA GLY A 44 -3.99 -4.13 3.34
C GLY A 44 -3.03 -5.08 2.65
N VAL A 45 -1.83 -4.60 2.30
CA VAL A 45 -0.80 -5.39 1.60
C VAL A 45 -0.44 -6.67 2.38
N MET A 46 -0.34 -6.58 3.72
CA MET A 46 0.00 -7.73 4.55
C MET A 46 -1.11 -8.80 4.57
N ALA A 47 -2.37 -8.37 4.62
CA ALA A 47 -3.51 -9.28 4.61
C ALA A 47 -3.57 -10.07 3.28
N ILE A 48 -3.32 -9.37 2.17
CA ILE A 48 -3.31 -9.96 0.82
C ILE A 48 -2.13 -10.90 0.64
N ALA A 49 -0.92 -10.51 1.06
CA ALA A 49 0.26 -11.39 1.03
C ALA A 49 0.01 -12.69 1.80
N LYS A 50 -0.61 -12.59 2.99
CA LYS A 50 -0.97 -13.76 3.81
C LYS A 50 -2.01 -14.65 3.12
N GLN A 51 -3.01 -14.06 2.48
CA GLN A 51 -4.02 -14.79 1.70
C GLN A 51 -3.37 -15.57 0.55
N LEU A 52 -2.40 -14.97 -0.14
CA LEU A 52 -1.67 -15.55 -1.28
C LEU A 52 -0.53 -16.47 -0.87
N LYS A 53 -0.21 -16.57 0.43
CA LYS A 53 0.99 -17.25 0.96
C LYS A 53 2.30 -16.75 0.32
N GLN A 54 2.34 -15.47 -0.03
CA GLN A 54 3.52 -14.80 -0.58
C GLN A 54 4.30 -14.09 0.53
N ASN A 55 5.57 -13.83 0.27
CA ASN A 55 6.39 -13.00 1.15
C ASN A 55 5.82 -11.56 1.15
N PRO A 56 5.36 -11.02 2.29
CA PRO A 56 4.80 -9.66 2.34
C PRO A 56 5.78 -8.60 1.85
N ARG A 57 7.09 -8.84 1.98
CA ARG A 57 8.14 -7.94 1.50
C ARG A 57 8.21 -7.85 0.00
N GLU A 58 8.21 -9.00 -0.66
CA GLU A 58 8.22 -9.06 -2.11
C GLU A 58 6.94 -8.45 -2.68
N LEU A 59 5.78 -8.75 -2.07
CA LEU A 59 4.52 -8.16 -2.52
C LEU A 59 4.52 -6.63 -2.35
N ALA A 60 4.92 -6.12 -1.19
CA ALA A 60 4.95 -4.67 -0.97
C ALA A 60 5.91 -3.97 -1.94
N GLN A 61 7.07 -4.57 -2.22
CA GLN A 61 7.99 -4.02 -3.21
C GLN A 61 7.36 -4.01 -4.61
N SER A 62 6.73 -5.10 -5.05
CA SER A 62 6.03 -5.12 -6.35
C SER A 62 4.91 -4.09 -6.44
N VAL A 63 4.19 -3.83 -5.35
CA VAL A 63 3.14 -2.79 -5.30
C VAL A 63 3.77 -1.40 -5.39
N ILE A 64 4.87 -1.15 -4.68
CA ILE A 64 5.61 0.12 -4.77
C ILE A 64 6.12 0.34 -6.20
N ASP A 65 6.74 -0.68 -6.81
CA ASP A 65 7.25 -0.61 -8.18
C ASP A 65 6.14 -0.28 -9.18
N GLN A 66 4.93 -0.81 -8.99
CA GLN A 66 3.75 -0.48 -9.80
C GLN A 66 3.29 0.97 -9.57
N LEU A 67 3.23 1.41 -8.31
CA LEU A 67 2.82 2.78 -7.95
C LEU A 67 3.81 3.83 -8.46
N GLU A 68 5.10 3.51 -8.50
CA GLU A 68 6.13 4.40 -9.06
C GLU A 68 6.01 4.55 -10.58
N GLN A 69 5.54 3.52 -11.29
CA GLN A 69 5.26 3.60 -12.73
C GLN A 69 4.04 4.49 -13.01
N ASP A 70 3.02 4.42 -12.17
CA ASP A 70 1.78 5.19 -12.28
C ASP A 70 1.80 6.49 -11.46
N LYS A 71 3.00 6.93 -11.02
CA LYS A 71 3.15 7.99 -10.02
C LYS A 71 2.47 9.29 -10.43
N SER A 72 1.44 9.67 -9.68
CA SER A 72 0.88 11.01 -9.73
C SER A 72 1.79 11.99 -8.96
N ASN A 73 1.85 13.27 -9.37
CA ASN A 73 2.65 14.31 -8.69
C ASN A 73 2.16 14.62 -7.24
N LEU A 74 1.23 13.83 -6.69
CA LEU A 74 0.64 14.01 -5.37
C LEU A 74 1.43 13.30 -4.26
N VAL A 75 2.21 12.27 -4.60
CA VAL A 75 2.97 11.47 -3.63
C VAL A 75 4.46 11.72 -3.80
N GLU A 76 5.14 12.12 -2.73
CA GLU A 76 6.58 12.39 -2.75
C GLU A 76 7.39 11.09 -2.83
N SER A 77 7.10 10.11 -1.97
CA SER A 77 7.72 8.78 -1.95
C SER A 77 6.75 7.70 -1.46
N PHE A 78 7.01 6.45 -1.86
CA PHE A 78 6.37 5.27 -1.29
C PHE A 78 7.45 4.46 -0.55
N GLU A 79 7.21 4.09 0.71
CA GLU A 79 8.16 3.35 1.52
C GLU A 79 7.51 2.15 2.20
N GLY A 80 8.18 0.98 2.15
CA GLY A 80 7.79 -0.21 2.90
C GLY A 80 8.43 -0.23 4.28
N SER A 81 7.70 0.20 5.32
CA SER A 81 8.19 0.13 6.71
C SER A 81 7.81 -1.19 7.40
N TRP A 82 8.81 -1.91 7.90
CA TRP A 82 8.67 -3.27 8.47
C TRP A 82 8.78 -3.26 10.00
N ALA A 83 7.84 -2.64 10.70
CA ALA A 83 7.78 -2.79 12.16
C ALA A 83 6.99 -4.06 12.53
N TRP A 84 7.69 -5.18 12.73
CA TRP A 84 7.11 -6.34 13.40
C TRP A 84 7.01 -6.01 14.90
N VAL A 85 5.83 -5.63 15.39
CA VAL A 85 5.56 -5.67 16.83
C VAL A 85 5.17 -7.11 17.17
N HIS A 86 5.98 -7.76 17.99
CA HIS A 86 5.81 -9.14 18.45
C HIS A 86 4.64 -9.24 19.45
#